data_AF-A0A4V3V080-F1
#
_entry.id   AF-A0A4V3V080-F1
#
_cell.length_a   1.000
_cell.length_b   1.000
_cell.length_c   1.000
_cell.angle_alpha   90.00
_cell.angle_beta   90.00
_cell.angle_gamma   90.00
#
_symmetry.space_group_name_H-M   'P 1'
#
loop_
_entity.id
_entity.type
_entity.pdbx_description
1 polymer ?
#
loop_
_entity_poly.entity_id
_entity_poly.type
_entity_poly.pdbx_seq_one_letter_code
_entity_poly.pdbx_strand_id
1 'polypeptide(L)'
;MRRDSYTDASDPKAEMINRIVMAVGFAGASGWVAWMLGWPLILDINDPDFNPMVGLLGLALGVSLWNGFQAILWYLRLRRFGATRMQLDGPVPAPLGRPLVGRLVFDRPIRPKGAFRVVLTCHDVHESGDDTDAKGRDQAFPVWTQERLIPPEAIHGNGIAFRFDLPASVGPKPVGRISSRRNPYFSGGVFITLPGFRRAYTHGRAPVGRFWRLVATAETEGAPYRAEFIVPILD
;
A
#
# COMPACT_ATOMS: atom_id res chain seq x y z
N MET A 1 1.72 6.72 30.97
CA MET A 1 2.35 6.30 29.69
C MET A 1 1.37 6.64 28.56
N ARG A 2 1.79 7.47 27.59
CA ARG A 2 0.99 7.83 26.43
C ARG A 2 1.03 6.65 25.44
N ARG A 3 -0.13 6.11 25.07
CA ARG A 3 -0.23 5.07 24.02
C ARG A 3 -0.61 5.76 22.73
N ASP A 4 0.26 5.71 21.75
CA ASP A 4 -0.03 6.21 20.41
C ASP A 4 -0.69 5.09 19.59
N SER A 5 -1.82 5.41 18.97
CA SER A 5 -2.60 4.48 18.14
C SER A 5 -2.42 4.80 16.65
N TYR A 6 -2.00 3.81 15.88
CA TYR A 6 -1.83 3.89 14.43
C TYR A 6 -2.96 3.15 13.74
N THR A 7 -3.53 3.76 12.70
CA THR A 7 -4.55 3.12 11.84
C THR A 7 -3.90 2.33 10.73
N ASP A 8 -4.61 1.32 10.22
CA ASP A 8 -4.23 0.59 9.01
C ASP A 8 -3.92 1.60 7.89
N ALA A 9 -2.75 1.48 7.26
CA ALA A 9 -2.35 2.28 6.11
C ALA A 9 -3.34 2.12 4.94
N SER A 10 -4.07 1.00 4.94
CA SER A 10 -5.23 0.74 4.08
C SER A 10 -6.53 0.78 4.88
N ASP A 11 -6.85 1.92 5.50
CA ASP A 11 -8.14 2.12 6.19
C ASP A 11 -9.29 1.68 5.25
N PRO A 12 -9.97 0.56 5.56
CA PRO A 12 -10.98 0.00 4.67
C PRO A 12 -12.10 1.00 4.37
N LYS A 13 -12.39 1.91 5.31
CA LYS A 13 -13.40 2.95 5.12
C LYS A 13 -12.93 4.01 4.13
N ALA A 14 -11.71 4.51 4.27
CA ALA A 14 -11.16 5.52 3.36
C ALA A 14 -11.06 4.98 1.93
N GLU A 15 -10.58 3.74 1.78
CA GLU A 15 -10.48 3.11 0.46
C GLU A 15 -11.86 2.84 -0.14
N MET A 16 -12.82 2.34 0.65
CA MET A 16 -14.21 2.20 0.21
C MET A 16 -14.79 3.54 -0.28
N ILE A 17 -14.64 4.63 0.47
CA ILE A 17 -15.15 5.95 0.10
C ILE A 17 -14.50 6.43 -1.20
N ASN A 18 -13.17 6.31 -1.32
CA ASN A 18 -12.45 6.69 -2.53
C ASN A 18 -12.99 5.93 -3.76
N ARG A 19 -13.21 4.62 -3.63
CA ARG A 19 -13.79 3.80 -4.70
C ARG A 19 -15.23 4.19 -5.06
N ILE A 20 -16.06 4.53 -4.07
CA ILE A 20 -17.43 5.03 -4.30
C ILE A 20 -17.38 6.36 -5.06
N VAL A 21 -16.54 7.31 -4.62
CA VAL A 21 -16.40 8.62 -5.27
C VAL A 21 -15.97 8.45 -6.72
N MET A 22 -14.98 7.60 -6.98
CA MET A 22 -14.55 7.29 -8.35
C MET A 22 -15.68 6.65 -9.17
N ALA A 23 -16.38 5.65 -8.62
CA ALA A 23 -17.48 4.99 -9.31
C ALA A 23 -18.60 5.98 -9.68
N VAL A 24 -19.05 6.80 -8.73
CA VAL A 24 -20.09 7.80 -8.95
C VAL A 24 -19.63 8.88 -9.93
N GLY A 25 -18.39 9.36 -9.82
CA GLY A 25 -17.82 10.34 -10.75
C GLY A 25 -17.79 9.84 -12.19
N PHE A 26 -17.31 8.62 -12.43
CA PHE A 26 -17.28 8.03 -13.76
C PHE A 26 -18.69 7.66 -14.28
N ALA A 27 -19.62 7.23 -13.42
CA ALA A 27 -21.01 7.04 -13.80
C ALA A 27 -21.67 8.34 -14.25
N GLY A 28 -21.45 9.44 -13.51
CA GLY A 28 -21.94 10.77 -13.85
C GLY A 28 -21.36 11.29 -15.17
N ALA A 29 -20.04 11.16 -15.37
CA ALA A 29 -19.39 11.50 -16.62
C ALA A 29 -19.93 10.69 -17.80
N SER A 30 -20.15 9.38 -17.60
CA SER A 30 -20.74 8.51 -18.62
C SER A 30 -22.17 8.95 -18.97
N GLY A 31 -23.01 9.22 -17.97
CA GLY A 31 -24.37 9.72 -18.19
C GLY A 31 -24.39 11.06 -18.94
N TRP A 32 -23.47 11.96 -18.61
CA TRP A 32 -23.33 13.24 -19.32
C TRP A 32 -22.92 13.07 -20.77
N VAL A 33 -21.94 12.20 -21.06
CA VAL A 33 -21.54 11.89 -22.45
C VAL A 33 -22.68 11.22 -23.22
N ALA A 34 -23.37 10.25 -22.63
CA ALA A 34 -24.51 9.59 -23.27
C ALA A 34 -25.64 10.58 -23.60
N TRP A 35 -25.92 11.52 -22.70
CA TRP A 35 -26.90 12.58 -22.94
C TRP A 35 -26.47 13.52 -24.08
N MET A 36 -25.19 13.93 -24.11
CA MET A 36 -24.65 14.82 -25.14
C MET A 36 -24.65 14.18 -26.54
N LEU A 37 -24.41 12.87 -26.63
CA LEU A 37 -24.38 12.15 -27.90
C LEU A 37 -25.76 11.87 -28.50
N GLY A 38 -26.82 11.98 -27.68
CA GLY A 38 -28.17 11.59 -28.09
C GLY A 38 -28.34 10.07 -28.13
N TRP A 39 -29.43 9.57 -27.55
CA TRP A 39 -29.77 8.15 -27.60
C TRP A 39 -30.72 7.90 -28.78
N PRO A 40 -30.59 6.79 -29.55
CA PRO A 40 -29.67 5.65 -29.36
C PRO A 40 -28.27 5.85 -29.94
N LEU A 41 -27.28 5.22 -29.31
CA LEU A 41 -25.89 5.24 -29.76
C LEU A 41 -25.69 4.27 -30.93
N ILE A 42 -25.05 4.74 -31.99
CA ILE A 42 -24.64 3.92 -33.14
C ILE A 42 -23.32 3.23 -32.78
N LEU A 43 -23.33 1.89 -32.72
CA LEU A 43 -22.16 1.08 -32.35
C LEU A 43 -21.43 0.47 -33.56
N ASP A 44 -21.98 0.60 -34.77
CA ASP A 44 -21.33 0.10 -35.98
C ASP A 44 -20.22 1.08 -36.40
N ILE A 45 -18.99 0.59 -36.39
CA ILE A 45 -17.79 1.38 -36.71
C ILE A 45 -17.78 1.79 -38.19
N ASN A 46 -18.51 1.08 -39.05
CA ASN A 46 -18.59 1.39 -40.48
C ASN A 46 -19.71 2.37 -40.83
N ASP A 47 -20.55 2.73 -39.87
CA ASP A 47 -21.63 3.70 -40.09
C ASP A 47 -21.04 5.12 -40.18
N PRO A 48 -21.43 5.93 -41.20
CA PRO A 48 -20.94 7.29 -41.35
C PRO A 48 -21.28 8.21 -40.16
N ASP A 49 -22.32 7.88 -39.38
CA ASP A 49 -22.75 8.64 -38.21
C ASP A 49 -22.12 8.10 -36.90
N PHE A 50 -21.18 7.15 -36.98
CA PHE A 50 -20.46 6.65 -35.83
C PHE A 50 -19.67 7.76 -35.11
N ASN A 51 -19.92 7.89 -33.80
CA ASN A 51 -19.15 8.79 -32.95
C ASN A 51 -18.14 8.02 -32.08
N PRO A 52 -16.82 8.26 -32.24
CA PRO A 52 -15.80 7.54 -31.46
C PRO A 52 -15.88 7.80 -29.95
N MET A 53 -16.58 8.84 -29.50
CA MET A 53 -16.85 9.09 -28.07
C MET A 53 -17.64 7.97 -27.39
N VAL A 54 -18.35 7.13 -28.15
CA VAL A 54 -18.99 5.91 -27.62
C VAL A 54 -17.96 4.97 -26.97
N GLY A 55 -16.72 4.93 -27.47
CA GLY A 55 -15.64 4.17 -26.84
C GLY A 55 -15.27 4.72 -25.46
N LEU A 56 -15.21 6.05 -25.31
CA LEU A 56 -14.97 6.71 -24.02
C LEU A 56 -16.09 6.42 -23.02
N LEU A 57 -17.34 6.39 -23.48
CA LEU A 57 -18.49 5.98 -22.66
C LEU A 57 -18.29 4.57 -22.10
N GLY A 58 -17.95 3.61 -22.97
CA GLY A 58 -17.69 2.22 -22.57
C GLY A 58 -16.57 2.10 -21.55
N LEU A 59 -15.45 2.82 -21.76
CA LEU A 59 -14.33 2.84 -20.81
C LEU A 59 -14.72 3.46 -19.46
N ALA A 60 -15.41 4.58 -19.47
CA ALA A 60 -15.85 5.26 -18.24
C ALA A 60 -16.83 4.38 -17.44
N LEU A 61 -17.78 3.71 -18.11
CA LEU A 61 -18.66 2.73 -17.48
C LEU A 61 -17.89 1.54 -16.92
N GLY A 62 -16.92 1.00 -17.65
CA GLY A 62 -16.06 -0.08 -17.19
C GLY A 62 -15.30 0.29 -15.91
N VAL A 63 -14.71 1.48 -15.86
CA VAL A 63 -14.01 2.01 -14.67
C VAL A 63 -14.99 2.22 -13.52
N SER A 64 -16.19 2.71 -13.79
CA SER A 64 -17.24 2.90 -12.78
C SER A 64 -17.64 1.57 -12.13
N LEU A 65 -17.99 0.57 -12.95
CA LEU A 65 -18.38 -0.75 -12.47
C LEU A 65 -17.25 -1.44 -11.70
N TRP A 66 -16.02 -1.35 -12.19
CA TRP A 66 -14.86 -1.92 -11.50
C TRP A 66 -14.66 -1.30 -10.12
N ASN A 67 -14.70 0.03 -10.01
CA ASN A 67 -14.58 0.70 -8.72
C ASN A 67 -15.78 0.44 -7.81
N GLY A 68 -16.99 0.35 -8.35
CA GLY A 68 -18.19 -0.03 -7.59
C GLY A 68 -18.06 -1.44 -6.99
N PHE A 69 -17.59 -2.41 -7.78
CA PHE A 69 -17.31 -3.76 -7.31
C PHE A 69 -16.23 -3.76 -6.21
N GLN A 70 -15.11 -3.05 -6.41
CA GLN A 70 -14.07 -2.91 -5.40
C GLN A 70 -14.59 -2.25 -4.11
N ALA A 71 -15.44 -1.22 -4.22
CA ALA A 71 -16.07 -0.59 -3.07
C ALA A 71 -16.92 -1.59 -2.26
N ILE A 72 -17.68 -2.47 -2.94
CA ILE A 72 -18.45 -3.54 -2.30
C ILE A 72 -17.50 -4.50 -1.56
N LEU A 73 -16.39 -4.91 -2.17
CA LEU A 73 -15.40 -5.78 -1.50
C LEU A 73 -14.82 -5.13 -0.25
N TRP A 74 -14.47 -3.85 -0.31
CA TRP A 74 -13.99 -3.10 0.85
C TRP A 74 -15.06 -2.90 1.93
N TYR A 75 -16.31 -2.64 1.53
CA TYR A 75 -17.45 -2.57 2.44
C TYR A 75 -17.67 -3.91 3.16
N LEU A 76 -17.65 -5.03 2.44
CA LEU A 76 -17.78 -6.37 3.02
C LEU A 76 -16.63 -6.66 4.00
N ARG A 77 -15.41 -6.26 3.65
CA ARG A 77 -14.24 -6.36 4.55
C ARG A 77 -14.41 -5.53 5.82
N LEU A 78 -14.82 -4.27 5.69
CA LEU A 78 -15.09 -3.37 6.82
C LEU A 78 -16.22 -3.91 7.70
N ARG A 79 -17.30 -4.41 7.11
CA ARG A 79 -18.41 -5.02 7.84
C ARG A 79 -17.97 -6.29 8.58
N ARG A 80 -17.06 -7.06 8.00
CA ARG A 80 -16.61 -8.32 8.59
C ARG A 80 -15.61 -8.12 9.72
N PHE A 81 -14.58 -7.31 9.50
CA PHE A 81 -13.44 -7.19 10.43
C PHE A 81 -13.43 -5.89 11.23
N GLY A 82 -14.18 -4.87 10.81
CA GLY A 82 -14.07 -3.52 11.38
C GLY A 82 -12.75 -2.84 10.98
N ALA A 83 -12.39 -1.79 11.71
CA ALA A 83 -11.05 -1.22 11.62
C ALA A 83 -10.09 -1.96 12.55
N THR A 84 -8.81 -2.01 12.17
CA THR A 84 -7.72 -2.50 13.01
C THR A 84 -6.80 -1.35 13.37
N ARG A 85 -6.42 -1.28 14.63
CA ARG A 85 -5.49 -0.28 15.16
C ARG A 85 -4.27 -0.99 15.73
N MET A 86 -3.10 -0.42 15.51
CA MET A 86 -1.86 -0.85 16.16
C MET A 86 -1.59 0.08 17.35
N GLN A 87 -1.41 -0.51 18.52
CA GLN A 87 -0.94 0.17 19.72
C GLN A 87 0.48 -0.27 20.00
N LEU A 88 1.41 0.68 20.11
CA LEU A 88 2.79 0.38 20.49
C LEU A 88 2.97 0.59 22.00
N ASP A 89 3.72 -0.32 22.61
CA ASP A 89 4.13 -0.21 24.01
C ASP A 89 5.56 0.33 24.08
N GLY A 90 5.76 1.42 24.82
CA GLY A 90 7.08 2.03 25.01
C GLY A 90 7.29 3.33 24.24
N PRO A 91 8.55 3.76 24.04
CA PRO A 91 8.88 5.00 23.37
C PRO A 91 8.57 4.93 21.87
N VAL A 92 8.04 6.03 21.35
CA VAL A 92 7.70 6.23 19.95
C VAL A 92 8.41 7.50 19.46
N PRO A 93 9.18 7.44 18.37
CA PRO A 93 9.54 6.26 17.57
C PRO A 93 10.38 5.22 18.35
N ALA A 94 10.23 3.94 18.00
CA ALA A 94 10.97 2.87 18.66
C ALA A 94 12.44 2.85 18.22
N PRO A 95 13.43 2.77 19.13
CA PRO A 95 14.84 2.78 18.76
C PRO A 95 15.31 1.42 18.23
N LEU A 96 16.23 1.42 17.26
CA LEU A 96 16.94 0.21 16.83
C LEU A 96 17.68 -0.47 18.00
N GLY A 97 17.89 -1.79 17.89
CA GLY A 97 18.52 -2.62 18.91
C GLY A 97 17.68 -2.89 20.16
N ARG A 98 16.43 -2.37 20.22
CA ARG A 98 15.47 -2.65 21.30
C ARG A 98 14.27 -3.43 20.76
N PRO A 99 13.57 -4.20 21.61
CA PRO A 99 12.39 -4.91 21.17
C PRO A 99 11.25 -3.93 20.87
N LEU A 100 10.62 -4.11 19.70
CA LEU A 100 9.35 -3.49 19.36
C LEU A 100 8.22 -4.36 19.94
N VAL A 101 7.49 -3.82 20.91
CA VAL A 101 6.36 -4.49 21.55
C VAL A 101 5.09 -3.70 21.26
N GLY A 102 4.01 -4.42 20.98
CA GLY A 102 2.72 -3.78 20.77
C GLY A 102 1.58 -4.77 20.68
N ARG A 103 0.42 -4.24 20.32
CA ARG A 103 -0.82 -4.98 20.16
C ARG A 103 -1.60 -4.49 18.95
N LEU A 104 -2.09 -5.42 18.16
CA LEU A 104 -3.14 -5.16 17.18
C LEU A 104 -4.49 -5.25 17.89
N VAL A 105 -5.31 -4.22 17.78
CA VAL A 105 -6.65 -4.15 18.36
C VAL A 105 -7.65 -4.08 17.22
N PHE A 106 -8.59 -5.01 17.21
CA PHE A 106 -9.66 -5.13 16.23
C PHE A 106 -10.93 -4.53 16.79
N ASP A 107 -11.67 -3.76 15.99
CA ASP A 107 -12.99 -3.25 16.40
C ASP A 107 -14.02 -4.39 16.50
N ARG A 108 -13.82 -5.49 15.75
CA ARG A 108 -14.67 -6.69 15.79
C ARG A 108 -13.84 -7.94 16.07
N PRO A 109 -14.37 -8.93 16.82
CA PRO A 109 -13.66 -10.16 17.10
C PRO A 109 -13.40 -10.94 15.80
N ILE A 110 -12.16 -11.40 15.63
CA ILE A 110 -11.74 -12.20 14.48
C ILE A 110 -11.59 -13.65 14.92
N ARG A 111 -12.13 -14.58 14.13
CA ARG A 111 -11.96 -16.03 14.33
C ARG A 111 -11.08 -16.60 13.22
N PRO A 112 -9.75 -16.64 13.41
CA PRO A 112 -8.88 -17.24 12.42
C PRO A 112 -8.97 -18.76 12.45
N LYS A 113 -8.81 -19.40 11.29
CA LYS A 113 -8.79 -20.87 11.16
C LYS A 113 -7.43 -21.48 11.52
N GLY A 114 -6.39 -20.65 11.59
CA GLY A 114 -5.03 -21.06 11.88
C GLY A 114 -4.24 -19.94 12.55
N ALA A 115 -2.91 -20.05 12.49
CA ALA A 115 -2.03 -19.04 13.09
C ALA A 115 -2.19 -17.68 12.39
N PHE A 116 -2.10 -16.62 13.19
CA PHE A 116 -1.97 -15.26 12.72
C PHE A 116 -0.52 -15.01 12.31
N ARG A 117 -0.29 -14.60 11.07
CA ARG A 117 1.04 -14.27 10.57
C ARG A 117 1.26 -12.77 10.68
N VAL A 118 2.26 -12.36 11.45
CA VAL A 118 2.66 -10.96 11.61
C VAL A 118 4.09 -10.81 11.12
N VAL A 119 4.29 -9.97 10.11
CA VAL A 119 5.58 -9.77 9.44
C VAL A 119 5.98 -8.31 9.59
N LEU A 120 7.15 -8.06 10.14
CA LEU A 120 7.77 -6.74 10.18
C LEU A 120 8.87 -6.69 9.12
N THR A 121 8.79 -5.74 8.20
CA THR A 121 9.76 -5.55 7.11
C THR A 121 10.30 -4.13 7.13
N CYS A 122 11.62 -3.99 7.10
CA CYS A 122 12.28 -2.72 6.83
C CYS A 122 12.47 -2.56 5.32
N HIS A 123 12.05 -1.41 4.81
CA HIS A 123 12.19 -1.04 3.41
C HIS A 123 13.11 0.17 3.25
N ASP A 124 14.09 0.02 2.37
CA ASP A 124 14.92 1.12 1.89
C ASP A 124 14.32 1.71 0.63
N VAL A 125 14.15 3.02 0.63
CA VAL A 125 13.66 3.77 -0.52
C VAL A 125 14.86 4.26 -1.30
N HIS A 126 14.92 3.89 -2.58
CA HIS A 126 15.91 4.38 -3.53
C HIS A 126 15.21 5.19 -4.60
N GLU A 127 15.81 6.33 -4.94
CA GLU A 127 15.36 7.12 -6.08
C GLU A 127 15.87 6.47 -7.38
N SER A 128 14.95 6.02 -8.23
CA SER A 128 15.26 5.58 -9.59
C SER A 128 14.97 6.73 -10.54
N GLY A 129 16.00 7.38 -11.06
CA GLY A 129 15.92 8.36 -12.13
C GLY A 129 16.67 7.85 -13.36
N ASP A 130 16.00 7.86 -14.51
CA ASP A 130 16.67 8.05 -15.79
C ASP A 130 16.84 9.56 -15.98
N ASP A 131 17.97 10.02 -16.54
CA ASP A 131 18.27 11.44 -16.79
C ASP A 131 17.20 12.17 -17.63
N THR A 132 16.31 11.43 -18.29
CA THR A 132 15.25 11.96 -19.16
C THR A 132 13.89 12.13 -18.47
N ASP A 133 13.66 11.51 -17.31
CA ASP A 133 12.38 11.59 -16.60
C ASP A 133 12.47 12.58 -15.43
N ALA A 134 11.80 13.73 -15.56
CA ALA A 134 11.74 14.78 -14.55
C ALA A 134 11.05 14.37 -13.23
N LYS A 135 10.58 13.12 -13.12
CA LYS A 135 10.02 12.55 -11.90
C LYS A 135 10.71 11.22 -11.62
N GLY A 136 11.76 11.25 -10.80
CA GLY A 136 12.35 10.05 -10.23
C GLY A 136 11.25 9.18 -9.60
N ARG A 137 11.23 7.89 -9.93
CA ARG A 137 10.36 6.91 -9.26
C ARG A 137 11.06 6.42 -8.02
N ASP A 138 10.45 6.62 -6.86
CA ASP A 138 10.89 5.96 -5.63
C ASP A 138 10.57 4.47 -5.72
N GLN A 139 11.57 3.63 -5.48
CA GLN A 139 11.41 2.18 -5.35
C GLN A 139 11.81 1.75 -3.95
N ALA A 140 10.95 0.98 -3.30
CA ALA A 140 11.17 0.47 -1.95
C ALA A 140 11.63 -1.00 -2.01
N PHE A 141 12.78 -1.30 -1.42
CA PHE A 141 13.38 -2.64 -1.39
C PHE A 141 13.43 -3.18 0.05
N PRO A 142 13.03 -4.44 0.30
CA PRO A 142 13.13 -5.02 1.62
C PRO A 142 14.60 -5.28 1.97
N VAL A 143 15.06 -4.73 3.09
CA VAL A 143 16.45 -4.90 3.57
C VAL A 143 16.54 -5.73 4.85
N TRP A 144 15.42 -5.85 5.57
CA TRP A 144 15.31 -6.72 6.74
C TRP A 144 13.86 -7.20 6.87
N THR A 145 13.64 -8.43 7.32
CA THR A 145 12.31 -8.98 7.59
C THR A 145 12.38 -9.94 8.78
N GLN A 146 11.41 -9.84 9.68
CA GLN A 146 11.16 -10.83 10.73
C GLN A 146 9.69 -11.21 10.73
N GLU A 147 9.43 -12.50 10.88
CA GLU A 147 8.09 -13.08 10.91
C GLU A 147 7.79 -13.70 12.28
N ARG A 148 6.55 -13.53 12.73
CA ARG A 148 6.00 -14.19 13.91
C ARG A 148 4.68 -14.85 13.54
N LEU A 149 4.56 -16.12 13.91
CA LEU A 149 3.31 -16.87 13.88
C LEU A 149 2.72 -16.87 15.27
N ILE A 150 1.50 -16.36 15.40
CA ILE A 150 0.79 -16.25 16.66
C ILE A 150 -0.34 -17.27 16.63
N PRO A 151 -0.33 -18.25 17.54
CA PRO A 151 -1.32 -19.32 17.50
C PRO A 151 -2.70 -18.76 17.89
N PRO A 152 -3.81 -19.34 17.39
CA PRO A 152 -5.14 -18.76 17.53
C PRO A 152 -5.60 -18.66 19.00
N GLU A 153 -5.04 -19.47 19.90
CA GLU A 153 -5.34 -19.45 21.34
C GLU A 153 -4.74 -18.23 22.06
N ALA A 154 -3.71 -17.61 21.49
CA ALA A 154 -3.07 -16.40 22.02
C ALA A 154 -3.88 -15.11 21.72
N ILE A 155 -5.00 -15.24 21.00
CA ILE A 155 -5.91 -14.14 20.70
C ILE A 155 -6.82 -13.93 21.91
N HIS A 156 -6.45 -12.98 22.77
CA HIS A 156 -7.21 -12.66 23.96
C HIS A 156 -8.08 -11.41 23.73
N GLY A 157 -9.40 -11.59 23.79
CA GLY A 157 -10.38 -10.53 23.56
C GLY A 157 -10.33 -10.04 22.11
N ASN A 158 -10.19 -8.73 21.92
CA ASN A 158 -10.21 -8.09 20.61
C ASN A 158 -8.80 -7.74 20.10
N GLY A 159 -7.75 -8.46 20.50
CA GLY A 159 -6.42 -8.10 20.04
C GLY A 159 -5.36 -9.17 20.15
N ILE A 160 -4.25 -8.90 19.47
CA ILE A 160 -3.10 -9.79 19.34
C ILE A 160 -1.84 -9.03 19.74
N ALA A 161 -1.16 -9.51 20.78
CA ALA A 161 0.12 -8.97 21.18
C ALA A 161 1.23 -9.47 20.25
N PHE A 162 2.20 -8.62 19.93
CA PHE A 162 3.37 -8.99 19.15
C PHE A 162 4.64 -8.43 19.76
N ARG A 163 5.76 -9.10 19.47
CA ARG A 163 7.10 -8.67 19.83
C ARG A 163 8.09 -9.00 18.72
N PHE A 164 8.83 -8.00 18.29
CA PHE A 164 9.94 -8.12 17.35
C PHE A 164 11.23 -7.64 18.02
N ASP A 165 12.34 -8.33 17.78
CA ASP A 165 13.64 -7.92 18.30
C ASP A 165 14.34 -7.16 17.17
N LEU A 166 14.38 -5.82 17.27
CA LEU A 166 14.93 -4.99 16.21
C LEU A 166 16.45 -5.14 16.15
N PRO A 167 17.05 -5.22 14.95
CA PRO A 167 18.50 -5.22 14.81
C PRO A 167 19.10 -3.89 15.29
N ALA A 168 20.36 -3.89 15.72
CA ALA A 168 21.07 -2.67 16.12
C ALA A 168 21.33 -1.72 14.93
N SER A 169 21.38 -2.25 13.70
CA SER A 169 21.54 -1.49 12.47
C SER A 169 20.92 -2.24 11.29
N VAL A 170 20.35 -1.52 10.34
CA VAL A 170 19.90 -2.07 9.06
C VAL A 170 20.64 -1.35 7.94
N GLY A 171 21.69 -1.95 7.39
CA GLY A 171 22.41 -1.38 6.24
C GLY A 171 22.97 0.05 6.44
N PRO A 172 23.32 0.75 5.34
CA PRO A 172 23.78 2.13 5.39
C PRO A 172 22.64 3.07 5.81
N LYS A 173 23.00 4.19 6.45
CA LYS A 173 22.03 5.21 6.85
C LYS A 173 21.47 5.94 5.62
N PRO A 174 20.17 6.31 5.62
CA PRO A 174 19.62 7.14 4.57
C PRO A 174 20.31 8.50 4.51
N VAL A 175 20.66 8.94 3.31
CA VAL A 175 21.39 10.23 3.10
C VAL A 175 20.45 11.42 2.90
N GLY A 176 19.14 11.21 3.02
CA GLY A 176 18.11 12.19 2.70
C GLY A 176 18.02 12.47 1.20
N ARG A 177 16.90 13.04 0.74
CA ARG A 177 16.82 13.54 -0.64
C ARG A 177 17.74 14.76 -0.77
N ILE A 178 18.84 14.59 -1.49
CA ILE A 178 19.60 15.72 -2.00
C ILE A 178 18.72 16.36 -3.07
N SER A 179 18.06 17.48 -2.74
CA SER A 179 17.31 18.23 -3.74
C SER A 179 18.26 18.56 -4.89
N SER A 180 17.96 18.10 -6.10
CA SER A 180 18.76 18.25 -7.32
C SER A 180 19.03 19.71 -7.76
N ARG A 181 18.67 20.71 -6.94
CA ARG A 181 19.02 22.12 -7.18
C ARG A 181 20.49 22.47 -6.93
N ARG A 182 21.29 21.60 -6.31
CA ARG A 182 22.73 21.83 -6.10
C ARG A 182 23.51 20.55 -6.28
N ASN A 183 24.06 20.36 -7.47
CA ASN A 183 25.44 19.92 -7.75
C ASN A 183 25.49 18.92 -8.93
N PRO A 184 25.82 19.37 -10.16
CA PRO A 184 25.83 18.53 -11.36
C PRO A 184 27.07 17.62 -11.51
N TYR A 185 27.95 17.53 -10.50
CA TYR A 185 29.30 16.98 -10.73
C TYR A 185 29.60 15.56 -10.22
N PHE A 186 28.71 14.84 -9.53
CA PHE A 186 29.04 13.47 -9.12
C PHE A 186 27.81 12.56 -8.99
N SER A 187 27.51 11.80 -10.03
CA SER A 187 26.76 10.55 -9.88
C SER A 187 27.22 9.51 -10.90
N GLY A 188 28.46 9.03 -10.76
CA GLY A 188 28.93 7.85 -11.48
C GLY A 188 28.18 6.60 -11.00
N GLY A 189 27.07 6.27 -11.66
CA GLY A 189 26.41 4.98 -11.55
C GLY A 189 26.84 4.11 -12.73
N VAL A 190 27.40 2.94 -12.46
CA VAL A 190 27.65 1.94 -13.51
C VAL A 190 26.37 1.16 -13.72
N PHE A 191 25.73 1.36 -14.87
CA PHE A 191 24.60 0.57 -15.32
C PHE A 191 25.14 -0.54 -16.24
N ILE A 192 24.92 -1.80 -15.87
CA ILE A 192 25.22 -2.93 -16.75
C ILE A 192 23.93 -3.29 -17.47
N THR A 193 23.83 -2.89 -18.73
CA THR A 193 22.69 -3.22 -19.59
C THR A 193 22.94 -4.58 -20.24
N LEU A 194 22.34 -5.63 -19.68
CA LEU A 194 22.30 -6.95 -20.33
C LEU A 194 21.10 -6.99 -21.28
N PRO A 195 21.29 -7.19 -22.60
CA PRO A 195 20.17 -7.29 -23.54
C PRO A 195 19.27 -8.47 -23.16
N GLY A 196 17.98 -8.20 -22.90
CA GLY A 196 16.97 -9.20 -22.54
C GLY A 196 16.53 -9.24 -21.07
N PHE A 197 17.17 -8.50 -20.16
CA PHE A 197 16.79 -8.43 -18.75
C PHE A 197 16.20 -7.07 -18.36
N ARG A 198 15.18 -7.06 -17.47
CA ARG A 198 14.71 -5.84 -16.79
C ARG A 198 15.89 -5.23 -16.03
N ARG A 199 16.09 -3.91 -16.16
CA ARG A 199 17.19 -3.13 -15.56
C ARG A 199 17.54 -3.62 -14.16
N ALA A 200 18.74 -4.18 -14.01
CA ALA A 200 19.31 -4.51 -12.71
C ALA A 200 19.97 -3.24 -12.16
N TYR A 201 19.40 -2.69 -11.08
CA TYR A 201 19.99 -1.55 -10.38
C TYR A 201 21.18 -2.05 -9.57
N THR A 202 22.38 -1.56 -9.88
CA THR A 202 23.59 -1.92 -9.15
C THR A 202 23.51 -1.36 -7.74
N HIS A 203 23.63 -2.26 -6.77
CA HIS A 203 23.66 -2.00 -5.34
C HIS A 203 24.85 -1.08 -5.03
N GLY A 204 24.61 0.14 -4.53
CA GLY A 204 25.72 1.06 -4.20
C GLY A 204 25.31 2.49 -3.86
N ARG A 205 24.14 2.96 -4.30
CA ARG A 205 23.60 4.24 -3.83
C ARG A 205 22.94 4.05 -2.46
N ALA A 206 23.33 4.88 -1.50
CA ALA A 206 22.67 4.94 -0.19
C ALA A 206 21.17 5.25 -0.37
N PRO A 207 20.30 4.68 0.49
CA PRO A 207 18.87 4.94 0.41
C PRO A 207 18.56 6.43 0.66
N VAL A 208 17.52 6.95 0.02
CA VAL A 208 17.03 8.31 0.24
C VAL A 208 16.05 8.39 1.41
N GLY A 209 15.49 7.24 1.81
CA GLY A 209 14.59 7.12 2.95
C GLY A 209 14.48 5.67 3.41
N ARG A 210 13.92 5.48 4.60
CA ARG A 210 13.64 4.18 5.18
C ARG A 210 12.30 4.21 5.88
N PHE A 211 11.54 3.13 5.77
CA PHE A 211 10.32 2.95 6.53
C PHE A 211 10.14 1.49 6.94
N TRP A 212 9.41 1.28 8.02
CA TRP A 212 9.11 -0.03 8.54
C TRP A 212 7.64 -0.34 8.33
N ARG A 213 7.37 -1.54 7.85
CA ARG A 213 6.03 -2.01 7.53
C ARG A 213 5.71 -3.25 8.34
N LEU A 214 4.62 -3.19 9.10
CA LEU A 214 4.03 -4.35 9.77
C LEU A 214 2.83 -4.84 8.95
N VAL A 215 2.87 -6.08 8.50
CA VAL A 215 1.75 -6.74 7.81
C VAL A 215 1.23 -7.87 8.68
N ALA A 216 -0.07 -7.87 8.95
CA ALA A 216 -0.71 -8.91 9.73
C ALA A 216 -1.78 -9.61 8.88
N THR A 217 -1.68 -10.94 8.74
CA THR A 217 -2.57 -11.75 7.89
C THR A 217 -3.07 -12.98 8.61
N ALA A 218 -4.29 -13.40 8.32
CA ALA A 218 -4.82 -14.67 8.81
C ALA A 218 -5.89 -15.25 7.89
N GLU A 219 -5.97 -16.57 7.84
CA GLU A 219 -7.08 -17.26 7.20
C GLU A 219 -8.32 -17.21 8.08
N THR A 220 -9.49 -16.90 7.51
CA THR A 220 -10.77 -16.86 8.23
C THR A 220 -11.85 -17.61 7.44
N GLU A 221 -13.05 -17.79 8.01
CA GLU A 221 -14.20 -18.41 7.31
C GLU A 221 -14.76 -17.54 6.18
N GLY A 222 -14.04 -17.40 5.07
CA GLY A 222 -14.40 -16.55 3.93
C GLY A 222 -13.19 -15.76 3.44
N ALA A 223 -13.31 -14.44 3.37
CA ALA A 223 -12.20 -13.59 2.93
C ALA A 223 -11.01 -13.68 3.91
N PRO A 224 -9.76 -13.73 3.42
CA PRO A 224 -8.59 -13.67 4.28
C PRO A 224 -8.50 -12.29 4.96
N TYR A 225 -8.07 -12.29 6.22
CA TYR A 225 -7.76 -11.06 6.93
C TYR A 225 -6.38 -10.56 6.52
N ARG A 226 -6.26 -9.25 6.32
CA ARG A 226 -5.00 -8.53 6.13
C ARG A 226 -5.11 -7.17 6.81
N ALA A 227 -4.02 -6.66 7.36
CA ALA A 227 -3.86 -5.26 7.78
C ALA A 227 -2.40 -4.86 7.62
N GLU A 228 -2.16 -3.59 7.29
CA GLU A 228 -0.82 -3.06 7.00
C GLU A 228 -0.60 -1.77 7.78
N PHE A 229 0.54 -1.64 8.45
CA PHE A 229 0.88 -0.46 9.25
C PHE A 229 2.28 0.03 8.91
N ILE A 230 2.45 1.34 8.84
CA ILE A 230 3.77 1.97 8.84
C ILE A 230 4.17 2.21 10.29
N VAL A 231 5.28 1.61 10.71
CA VAL A 231 5.75 1.65 12.09
C VAL A 231 6.81 2.74 12.23
N PRO A 232 6.67 3.69 13.17
CA PRO A 232 7.69 4.69 13.43
C PRO A 232 8.85 4.08 14.22
N ILE A 233 9.95 3.80 13.53
CA ILE A 233 11.21 3.32 14.11
C ILE A 233 12.30 4.34 13.79
N LEU A 234 13.13 4.64 14.79
CA LEU A 234 14.24 5.59 14.70
C LEU A 234 15.55 4.85 14.46
N ASP A 235 16.25 5.25 13.39
CA ASP A 235 17.59 4.81 12.99
C ASP A 235 18.73 5.52 13.76
#